data_AF-A0A9D1WE90-F1
#
_entry.id   AF-A0A9D1WE90-F1
#
_cell.length_a   1.000
_cell.length_b   1.000
_cell.length_c   1.000
_cell.angle_alpha   90.00
_cell.angle_beta   90.00
_cell.angle_gamma   90.00
#
_symmetry.space_group_name_H-M   'P 1'
#
loop_
_entity.id
_entity.type
_entity.pdbx_description
1 polymer ?
#
loop_
_entity_poly.entity_id
_entity_poly.type
_entity_poly.pdbx_seq_one_letter_code
_entity_poly.pdbx_strand_id
1 'polypeptide(L)'
;MTNQPYSANHLSSIATILDSEAAQQAAQKPFSSANITTLGESSTTPLPSIDSTNDPAVASVQSMDFLVDLHLYSQEALNAVLYTYSGKFFVEQQRTPDGKSVQVKLLLKDFSVSLNASEQRQLRGEFYQNLIDQQVRIDLEQRFGHIRDLLVAEAFKPVNP
;
A
#
# COMPACT_ATOMS: atom_id res chain seq x y z
N MET A 1 -30.52 14.60 39.72
CA MET A 1 -30.23 13.41 38.89
C MET A 1 -28.79 13.02 39.17
N THR A 2 -28.60 11.82 39.67
CA THR A 2 -27.41 11.30 40.37
C THR A 2 -26.39 10.73 39.39
N ASN A 3 -25.13 11.18 39.50
CA ASN A 3 -23.98 10.57 38.83
C ASN A 3 -23.70 9.19 39.43
N GLN A 4 -23.74 8.15 38.59
CA GLN A 4 -23.23 6.82 38.93
C GLN A 4 -21.76 6.72 38.49
N PRO A 5 -20.85 6.19 39.34
CA PRO A 5 -19.45 6.01 38.97
C PRO A 5 -19.27 4.79 38.05
N TYR A 6 -18.37 4.93 37.07
CA TYR A 6 -17.94 3.84 36.19
C TYR A 6 -17.26 2.73 37.02
N SER A 7 -17.79 1.51 36.91
CA SER A 7 -17.30 0.30 37.61
C SER A 7 -16.06 -0.29 36.94
N ALA A 8 -15.05 -0.64 37.73
CA ALA A 8 -13.71 -1.08 37.34
C ALA A 8 -13.61 -2.57 36.93
N ASN A 9 -14.54 -3.07 36.11
CA ASN A 9 -14.62 -4.51 35.77
C ASN A 9 -14.39 -4.85 34.27
N HIS A 10 -13.70 -4.01 33.50
CA HIS A 10 -13.47 -4.28 32.07
C HIS A 10 -11.99 -4.41 31.66
N LEU A 11 -11.09 -4.66 32.62
CA LEU A 11 -9.65 -4.87 32.37
C LEU A 11 -9.21 -6.35 32.47
N SER A 12 -10.12 -7.28 32.72
CA SER A 12 -9.81 -8.72 32.87
C SER A 12 -9.96 -9.56 31.60
N SER A 13 -10.23 -8.95 30.44
CA SER A 13 -10.38 -9.67 29.16
C SER A 13 -9.22 -9.49 28.17
N ILE A 14 -8.19 -8.71 28.51
CA ILE A 14 -7.03 -8.45 27.63
C ILE A 14 -5.81 -9.31 28.00
N ALA A 15 -5.82 -9.99 29.16
CA ALA A 15 -4.68 -10.77 29.64
C ALA A 15 -4.66 -12.26 29.21
N THR A 16 -5.62 -12.74 28.41
CA THR A 16 -5.73 -14.19 28.08
C THR A 16 -5.44 -14.52 26.61
N ILE A 17 -4.98 -13.56 25.79
CA ILE A 17 -4.64 -13.81 24.37
C ILE A 17 -3.18 -13.42 24.07
N LEU A 18 -2.28 -13.65 25.03
CA LEU A 18 -0.83 -13.46 24.82
C LEU A 18 0.01 -14.72 25.12
N ASP A 19 -0.60 -15.86 25.44
CA ASP A 19 0.12 -17.10 25.78
C ASP A 19 -0.11 -18.29 24.82
N SER A 20 -0.74 -18.09 23.65
CA SER A 20 -0.97 -19.19 22.69
C SER A 20 -0.19 -19.12 21.36
N GLU A 21 0.67 -18.11 21.15
CA GLU A 21 1.50 -17.99 19.93
C GLU A 21 2.99 -18.32 20.13
N ALA A 22 3.38 -18.89 21.27
CA ALA A 22 4.75 -19.34 21.52
C ALA A 22 5.02 -20.80 21.09
N ALA A 23 4.05 -21.51 20.50
CA ALA A 23 4.11 -22.97 20.32
C ALA A 23 4.21 -23.49 18.86
N GLN A 24 4.42 -22.63 17.85
CA GLN A 24 4.52 -23.10 16.44
C GLN A 24 5.81 -22.71 15.69
N GLN A 25 6.85 -22.26 16.40
CA GLN A 25 8.21 -22.13 15.86
C GLN A 25 9.13 -23.22 16.42
N ALA A 26 8.87 -24.48 16.08
CA ALA A 26 9.77 -25.59 16.39
C ALA A 26 9.65 -26.72 15.36
N ALA A 27 9.90 -26.41 14.08
CA ALA A 27 10.07 -27.42 13.04
C ALA A 27 11.02 -26.95 11.92
N GLN A 28 12.21 -26.48 12.29
CA GLN A 28 13.35 -26.42 11.39
C GLN A 28 14.60 -26.95 12.09
N LYS A 29 15.09 -28.09 11.60
CA LYS A 29 16.43 -28.63 11.83
C LYS A 29 16.69 -29.71 10.76
N PRO A 30 17.94 -30.03 10.43
CA PRO A 30 19.01 -29.14 9.99
C PRO A 30 19.62 -29.64 8.66
N PHE A 31 20.49 -28.81 8.07
CA PHE A 31 21.44 -29.24 7.04
C PHE A 31 22.21 -30.50 7.47
N SER A 32 22.25 -31.52 6.61
CA SER A 32 23.17 -32.64 6.72
C SER A 32 24.11 -32.67 5.52
N SER A 33 25.40 -32.70 5.84
CA SER A 33 26.57 -32.67 4.98
C SER A 33 26.85 -33.99 4.25
N ALA A 34 27.46 -33.83 3.07
CA ALA A 34 28.44 -34.68 2.39
C ALA A 34 28.27 -36.21 2.36
N ASN A 35 28.26 -36.77 1.14
CA ASN A 35 29.06 -37.96 0.84
C ASN A 35 29.55 -37.96 -0.62
N ILE A 36 30.86 -38.10 -0.75
CA ILE A 36 31.63 -38.41 -1.95
C ILE A 36 31.71 -39.94 -2.06
N THR A 37 31.51 -40.53 -3.24
CA THR A 37 32.35 -41.60 -3.83
C THR A 37 31.87 -42.01 -5.25
N THR A 38 32.71 -41.62 -6.21
CA THR A 38 33.23 -42.18 -7.48
C THR A 38 32.68 -43.43 -8.21
N LEU A 39 32.74 -43.29 -9.56
CA LEU A 39 33.04 -44.23 -10.68
C LEU A 39 31.87 -44.81 -11.52
N GLY A 40 31.91 -44.52 -12.84
CA GLY A 40 31.27 -45.37 -13.87
C GLY A 40 30.77 -44.67 -15.15
N GLU A 41 31.66 -44.51 -16.13
CA GLU A 41 31.45 -44.66 -17.60
C GLU A 41 30.49 -43.75 -18.41
N SER A 42 31.14 -42.98 -19.29
CA SER A 42 30.90 -42.84 -20.74
C SER A 42 29.47 -42.74 -21.30
N SER A 43 29.09 -41.55 -21.79
CA SER A 43 28.53 -41.41 -23.16
C SER A 43 28.37 -39.94 -23.56
N THR A 44 28.85 -39.66 -24.76
CA THR A 44 28.88 -38.37 -25.46
C THR A 44 27.51 -37.98 -26.02
N THR A 45 27.05 -36.77 -25.70
CA THR A 45 26.05 -36.04 -26.52
C THR A 45 26.41 -34.54 -26.52
N PRO A 46 26.43 -33.86 -27.68
CA PRO A 46 26.78 -32.44 -27.74
C PRO A 46 25.59 -31.57 -27.27
N LEU A 47 25.88 -30.59 -26.41
CA LEU A 47 24.92 -29.57 -25.98
C LEU A 47 24.48 -28.69 -27.17
N PRO A 48 23.19 -28.34 -27.27
CA PRO A 48 22.75 -27.29 -28.19
C PRO A 48 23.15 -25.91 -27.65
N SER A 49 23.70 -25.08 -28.54
CA SER A 49 24.05 -23.68 -28.31
C SER A 49 22.84 -22.88 -27.81
N ILE A 50 22.99 -22.20 -26.68
CA ILE A 50 21.99 -21.28 -26.15
C ILE A 50 22.14 -19.97 -26.92
N ASP A 51 21.26 -19.76 -27.90
CA ASP A 51 21.10 -18.48 -28.57
C ASP A 51 20.52 -17.48 -27.56
N SER A 52 21.35 -16.53 -27.13
CA SER A 52 20.99 -15.47 -26.19
C SER A 52 20.46 -14.26 -26.96
N THR A 53 19.36 -14.47 -27.67
CA THR A 53 18.56 -13.37 -28.24
C THR A 53 17.08 -13.64 -27.96
N ASN A 54 16.69 -13.45 -26.72
CA ASN A 54 15.29 -13.18 -26.41
C ASN A 54 15.22 -12.33 -25.14
N ASP A 55 15.71 -11.09 -25.24
CA ASP A 55 15.19 -10.04 -24.39
C ASP A 55 13.69 -9.94 -24.69
N PRO A 56 12.79 -10.19 -23.72
CA PRO A 56 11.37 -9.99 -23.95
C PRO A 56 11.18 -8.51 -24.29
N ALA A 57 10.63 -8.25 -25.47
CA ALA A 57 10.28 -6.91 -25.94
C ALA A 57 9.72 -6.10 -24.77
N VAL A 58 10.43 -5.03 -24.39
CA VAL A 58 10.05 -4.15 -23.28
C VAL A 58 8.71 -3.54 -23.68
N ALA A 59 7.62 -4.08 -23.13
CA ALA A 59 6.28 -3.60 -23.45
C ALA A 59 6.16 -2.15 -22.97
N SER A 60 6.08 -1.23 -23.93
CA SER A 60 5.83 0.18 -23.71
C SER A 60 4.41 0.35 -23.17
N VAL A 61 4.25 0.63 -21.88
CA VAL A 61 2.93 0.75 -21.25
C VAL A 61 2.49 2.21 -21.25
N GLN A 62 1.28 2.48 -21.74
CA GLN A 62 0.70 3.84 -21.79
C GLN A 62 -0.35 4.09 -20.69
N SER A 63 -0.74 3.07 -19.93
CA SER A 63 -1.76 3.18 -18.89
C SER A 63 -1.42 2.43 -17.60
N MET A 64 -1.99 2.91 -16.50
CA MET A 64 -1.91 2.25 -15.20
C MET A 64 -3.30 2.17 -14.58
N ASP A 65 -3.69 0.96 -14.21
CA ASP A 65 -4.94 0.71 -13.50
C ASP A 65 -4.70 0.51 -12.00
N PHE A 66 -5.62 1.03 -11.19
CA PHE A 66 -5.66 0.89 -9.75
C PHE A 66 -7.06 0.49 -9.31
N LEU A 67 -7.12 -0.34 -8.28
CA LEU A 67 -8.36 -0.63 -7.55
C LEU A 67 -8.20 -0.09 -6.14
N VAL A 68 -9.09 0.82 -5.74
CA VAL A 68 -9.04 1.53 -4.47
C VAL A 68 -10.25 1.16 -3.63
N ASP A 69 -10.03 0.61 -2.44
CA ASP A 69 -11.08 0.27 -1.48
C ASP A 69 -11.53 1.51 -0.70
N LEU A 70 -12.83 1.81 -0.77
CA LEU A 70 -13.43 2.96 -0.11
C LEU A 70 -13.72 2.75 1.38
N HIS A 71 -13.53 1.54 1.90
CA HIS A 71 -13.49 1.29 3.34
C HIS A 71 -12.17 1.74 3.97
N LEU A 72 -11.08 1.76 3.18
CA LEU A 72 -9.76 2.16 3.65
C LEU A 72 -9.46 3.62 3.32
N TYR A 73 -9.91 4.09 2.17
CA TYR A 73 -9.64 5.44 1.68
C TYR A 73 -10.93 6.17 1.33
N SER A 74 -11.04 7.41 1.77
CA SER A 74 -12.15 8.27 1.40
C SER A 74 -12.10 8.66 -0.08
N GLN A 75 -13.28 8.93 -0.66
CA GLN A 75 -13.36 9.50 -2.01
C GLN A 75 -12.62 10.85 -2.11
N GLU A 76 -12.58 11.62 -1.02
CA GLU A 76 -11.87 12.89 -0.94
C GLU A 76 -10.35 12.71 -1.06
N ALA A 77 -9.77 11.76 -0.30
CA ALA A 77 -8.35 11.41 -0.42
C ALA A 77 -8.01 10.99 -1.85
N LEU A 78 -8.83 10.11 -2.44
CA LEU A 78 -8.63 9.64 -3.81
C LEU A 78 -8.65 10.80 -4.81
N ASN A 79 -9.65 11.68 -4.73
CA ASN A 79 -9.75 12.82 -5.63
C ASN A 79 -8.57 13.78 -5.51
N ALA A 80 -8.09 14.04 -4.29
CA ALA A 80 -6.92 14.89 -4.04
C ALA A 80 -5.64 14.33 -4.70
N VAL A 81 -5.43 13.01 -4.59
CA VAL A 81 -4.31 12.34 -5.26
C VAL A 81 -4.45 12.44 -6.78
N LEU A 82 -5.62 12.09 -7.32
CA LEU A 82 -5.83 12.06 -8.77
C LEU A 82 -5.66 13.43 -9.42
N TYR A 83 -5.99 14.51 -8.71
CA TYR A 83 -5.71 15.87 -9.17
C TYR A 83 -4.22 16.10 -9.44
N THR A 84 -3.33 15.53 -8.63
CA THR A 84 -1.86 15.63 -8.81
C THR A 84 -1.40 14.96 -10.11
N TYR A 85 -2.07 13.89 -10.54
CA TYR A 85 -1.77 13.18 -11.78
C TYR A 85 -2.46 13.78 -13.02
N SER A 86 -3.49 14.60 -12.83
CA SER A 86 -4.31 15.17 -13.92
C SER A 86 -3.54 16.03 -14.91
N GLY A 87 -2.34 16.53 -14.55
CA GLY A 87 -1.47 17.26 -15.46
C GLY A 87 -0.92 16.39 -16.59
N LYS A 88 -0.44 15.18 -16.26
CA LYS A 88 0.23 14.26 -17.21
C LYS A 88 -0.67 13.16 -17.74
N PHE A 89 -1.74 12.84 -17.03
CA PHE A 89 -2.62 11.71 -17.33
C PHE A 89 -4.06 12.17 -17.55
N PHE A 90 -4.76 11.52 -18.49
CA PHE A 90 -6.20 11.43 -18.43
C PHE A 90 -6.59 10.49 -17.30
N VAL A 91 -7.57 10.90 -16.49
CA VAL A 91 -8.03 10.14 -15.32
C VAL A 91 -9.44 9.63 -15.61
N GLU A 92 -9.60 8.32 -15.65
CA GLU A 92 -10.91 7.66 -15.67
C GLU A 92 -11.17 7.05 -14.29
N GLN A 93 -12.40 7.21 -13.79
CA GLN A 93 -12.85 6.58 -12.55
C GLN A 93 -14.16 5.86 -12.80
N GLN A 94 -14.26 4.64 -12.28
CA GLN A 94 -15.50 3.88 -12.30
C GLN A 94 -15.68 3.19 -10.95
N ARG A 95 -16.84 3.39 -10.32
CA ARG A 95 -17.17 2.67 -9.09
C ARG A 95 -17.48 1.21 -9.43
N THR A 96 -17.01 0.29 -8.59
CA THR A 96 -17.35 -1.13 -8.73
C THR A 96 -18.85 -1.34 -8.50
N PRO A 97 -19.46 -2.40 -9.07
CA PRO A 97 -20.90 -2.65 -8.92
C PRO A 97 -21.37 -2.79 -7.47
N ASP A 98 -20.51 -3.28 -6.58
CA ASP A 98 -20.78 -3.41 -5.14
C ASP A 98 -20.61 -2.09 -4.36
N GLY A 99 -20.14 -1.03 -5.02
CA GLY A 99 -19.96 0.29 -4.44
C GLY A 99 -18.81 0.40 -3.43
N LYS A 100 -18.05 -0.67 -3.19
CA LYS A 100 -17.00 -0.71 -2.16
C LYS A 100 -15.66 -0.20 -2.66
N SER A 101 -15.46 -0.14 -3.96
CA SER A 101 -14.18 0.26 -4.54
C SER A 101 -14.37 1.18 -5.73
N VAL A 102 -13.30 1.86 -6.10
CA VAL A 102 -13.19 2.65 -7.32
C VAL A 102 -12.06 2.08 -8.15
N GLN A 103 -12.38 1.71 -9.38
CA GLN A 103 -11.39 1.43 -10.41
C GLN A 103 -10.94 2.77 -11.01
N VAL A 104 -9.63 3.00 -11.00
CA VAL A 104 -9.00 4.18 -11.58
C VAL A 104 -8.11 3.74 -12.72
N LYS A 105 -8.20 4.41 -13.86
CA LYS A 105 -7.26 4.28 -14.95
C LYS A 105 -6.59 5.61 -15.23
N LEU A 106 -5.26 5.60 -15.21
CA LEU A 106 -4.42 6.72 -15.63
C LEU A 106 -3.87 6.41 -17.02
N LEU A 107 -4.20 7.24 -18.01
CA LEU A 107 -3.68 7.12 -19.38
C LEU A 107 -2.77 8.31 -19.67
N LEU A 108 -1.58 8.09 -20.22
CA LEU A 108 -0.71 9.19 -20.63
C LEU A 108 -1.41 10.08 -21.66
N LYS A 109 -1.29 11.41 -21.48
CA LYS A 109 -1.79 12.37 -22.47
C LYS A 109 -0.90 12.48 -23.71
N ASP A 110 0.39 12.26 -23.52
CA ASP A 110 1.37 12.25 -24.60
C ASP A 110 1.55 10.82 -25.11
N PHE A 111 0.90 10.51 -26.23
CA PHE A 111 0.94 9.19 -26.86
C PHE A 111 2.28 8.89 -27.56
N SER A 112 3.18 9.87 -27.67
CA SER A 112 4.54 9.65 -28.19
C SER A 112 5.50 9.10 -27.12
N VAL A 113 5.07 9.13 -25.85
CA VAL A 113 5.83 8.65 -24.70
C VAL A 113 5.19 7.38 -24.16
N SER A 114 6.03 6.47 -23.68
CA SER A 114 5.60 5.28 -22.95
C SER A 114 6.41 5.11 -21.68
N LEU A 115 5.78 4.58 -20.64
CA LEU A 115 6.47 4.24 -19.41
C LEU A 115 7.19 2.90 -19.59
N ASN A 116 8.45 2.86 -19.20
CA ASN A 116 9.14 1.58 -19.00
C ASN A 116 8.69 0.94 -17.68
N ALA A 117 9.05 -0.33 -17.47
CA ALA A 117 8.62 -1.09 -16.30
C ALA A 117 9.06 -0.48 -14.96
N SER A 118 10.24 0.16 -14.92
CA SER A 118 10.75 0.80 -13.71
C SER A 118 9.96 2.06 -13.37
N GLU A 119 9.70 2.91 -14.36
CA GLU A 119 8.88 4.12 -14.22
C GLU A 119 7.46 3.78 -13.78
N GLN A 120 6.88 2.73 -14.39
CA GLN A 120 5.54 2.27 -14.02
C GLN A 120 5.51 1.80 -12.55
N ARG A 121 6.50 1.02 -12.11
CA ARG A 121 6.59 0.57 -10.72
C ARG A 121 6.72 1.74 -9.76
N GLN A 122 7.57 2.71 -10.08
CA GLN A 122 7.77 3.90 -9.25
C GLN A 122 6.47 4.70 -9.14
N LEU A 123 5.82 5.02 -10.26
CA LEU A 123 4.57 5.79 -10.26
C LEU A 123 3.44 5.10 -9.50
N ARG A 124 3.37 3.76 -9.57
CA ARG A 124 2.42 2.98 -8.76
C ARG A 124 2.71 3.08 -7.26
N GLY A 125 3.99 3.01 -6.87
CA GLY A 125 4.38 3.21 -5.48
C GLY A 125 4.04 4.61 -4.97
N GLU A 126 4.39 5.63 -5.75
CA GLU A 126 4.06 7.04 -5.44
C GLU A 126 2.54 7.25 -5.32
N PHE A 127 1.74 6.62 -6.19
CA PHE A 127 0.29 6.73 -6.13
C PHE A 127 -0.26 6.28 -4.78
N TYR A 128 0.12 5.08 -4.32
CA TYR A 128 -0.36 4.55 -3.04
C TYR A 128 0.20 5.31 -1.85
N GLN A 129 1.47 5.73 -1.90
CA GLN A 129 2.07 6.55 -0.84
C GLN A 129 1.29 7.86 -0.68
N ASN A 130 1.04 8.56 -1.78
CA ASN A 130 0.26 9.80 -1.76
C ASN A 130 -1.17 9.58 -1.26
N LEU A 131 -1.80 8.44 -1.59
CA LEU A 131 -3.14 8.10 -1.12
C LEU A 131 -3.20 7.88 0.38
N ILE A 132 -2.24 7.14 0.93
CA ILE A 132 -2.10 6.95 2.38
C ILE A 132 -1.89 8.29 3.06
N ASP A 133 -0.97 9.12 2.55
CA ASP A 133 -0.65 10.42 3.15
C ASP A 133 -1.86 11.37 3.15
N GLN A 134 -2.65 11.39 2.08
CA GLN A 134 -3.89 12.19 2.03
C GLN A 134 -4.95 11.66 2.99
N GLN A 135 -5.11 10.34 3.09
CA GLN A 135 -6.07 9.76 4.03
C GLN A 135 -5.70 10.07 5.49
N VAL A 136 -4.43 9.89 5.86
CA VAL A 136 -3.93 10.23 7.20
C VAL A 136 -4.14 11.71 7.50
N ARG A 137 -3.90 12.60 6.52
CA ARG A 137 -4.16 14.03 6.70
C ARG A 137 -5.62 14.32 7.01
N ILE A 138 -6.56 13.71 6.28
CA ILE A 138 -8.00 13.85 6.52
C ILE A 138 -8.35 13.32 7.92
N ASP A 139 -7.87 12.15 8.30
CA ASP A 139 -8.15 11.55 9.60
C ASP A 139 -7.62 12.41 10.76
N LEU A 140 -6.43 13.00 10.61
CA LEU A 140 -5.85 13.91 11.60
C LEU A 140 -6.65 15.20 11.73
N GLU A 141 -7.08 15.80 10.62
CA GLU A 141 -7.92 17.01 10.64
C GLU A 141 -9.28 16.70 11.31
N GLN A 142 -9.90 15.56 11.00
CA GLN A 142 -11.17 15.17 11.62
C GLN A 142 -11.02 14.93 13.12
N ARG A 143 -9.94 14.28 13.55
CA ARG A 143 -9.71 13.94 14.96
C ARG A 143 -9.25 15.13 15.79
N PHE A 144 -8.44 16.01 15.23
CA PHE A 144 -7.70 17.01 16.00
C PHE A 144 -7.88 18.45 15.50
N GLY A 145 -8.67 18.69 14.47
CA GLY A 145 -8.95 20.04 13.94
C GLY A 145 -9.53 20.98 15.00
N HIS A 146 -10.33 20.46 15.93
CA HIS A 146 -10.86 21.25 17.05
C HIS A 146 -9.78 21.79 18.00
N ILE A 147 -8.62 21.12 18.10
CA ILE A 147 -7.50 21.59 18.93
C ILE A 147 -6.94 22.88 18.33
N ARG A 148 -6.81 22.97 17.00
CA ARG A 148 -6.43 24.21 16.32
C ARG A 148 -7.38 25.34 16.71
N ASP A 149 -8.68 25.09 16.70
CA ASP A 149 -9.68 26.11 16.99
C ASP A 149 -9.58 26.61 18.44
N LEU A 150 -9.31 25.71 19.39
CA LEU A 150 -9.02 26.08 20.79
C LEU A 150 -7.75 26.92 20.92
N LEU A 151 -6.68 26.54 20.22
CA LEU A 151 -5.41 27.29 20.23
C LEU A 151 -5.58 28.69 19.63
N VAL A 152 -6.31 28.81 18.52
CA VAL A 152 -6.64 30.09 17.88
C VAL A 152 -7.49 30.93 18.83
N ALA A 153 -8.53 30.34 19.41
CA ALA A 153 -9.39 31.05 20.35
C ALA A 153 -8.57 31.61 21.52
N GLU A 154 -7.67 30.82 22.11
CA GLU A 154 -6.80 31.25 23.22
C GLU A 154 -5.81 32.35 22.80
N ALA A 155 -5.08 32.15 21.69
CA ALA A 155 -4.05 33.07 21.23
C ALA A 155 -4.59 34.46 20.86
N PHE A 156 -5.86 34.53 20.46
CA PHE A 156 -6.54 35.76 20.10
C PHE A 156 -7.56 36.22 21.14
N LYS A 157 -7.52 35.69 22.38
CA LYS A 157 -8.31 36.27 23.47
C LYS A 157 -7.89 37.72 23.69
N PRO A 158 -8.86 38.66 23.78
CA PRO A 158 -8.54 40.04 24.05
C PRO A 158 -7.85 40.14 25.42
N VAL A 159 -6.68 40.77 25.43
CA VAL A 159 -6.01 41.16 26.67
C VAL A 159 -6.81 42.33 27.22
N ASN A 160 -7.44 42.16 28.38
CA ASN A 160 -8.15 43.26 29.02
C ASN A 160 -7.20 44.47 29.16
N PRO A 161 -7.63 45.69 28.79
CA PRO A 161 -6.84 46.90 28.97
C PRO A 161 -6.65 47.25 30.44
#